data_AF-A0A4Y9QA22-F1
#
_entry.id   AF-A0A4Y9QA22-F1
#
_cell.length_a   1.000
_cell.length_b   1.000
_cell.length_c   1.000
_cell.angle_alpha   90.00
_cell.angle_beta   90.00
_cell.angle_gamma   90.00
#
_symmetry.space_group_name_H-M   'P 1'
#
loop_
_entity.id
_entity.type
_entity.pdbx_description
1 polymer ?
#
loop_
_entity_poly.entity_id
_entity_poly.type
_entity_poly.pdbx_seq_one_letter_code
_entity_poly.pdbx_strand_id
1 'polypeptide(L)'
;MVRNSRWGVQLTDPAVLKALAHPARLQMLDVLQDSEGATATQCAAVVGLSASACSWHLRLLHRAGLVEHADPGADGRERRWRSSVPSWQVSRDAIEADVVEARALDMAVTRSLLEASDAAVETFTTASAQGDETLQWRRAALVSNSTLWLTAEELLDVTEKVGELLEPYRRSSRTSAPEDARITHAALRFVPQRARLDGTRAHRTPDDQRA
;
A
#
# COMPACT_ATOMS: atom_id res chain seq x y z
N MET A 1 11.73 16.00 6.48
CA MET A 1 10.58 16.94 6.55
C MET A 1 9.41 16.25 5.89
N VAL A 2 8.35 15.95 6.65
CA VAL A 2 7.15 15.29 6.13
C VAL A 2 6.40 16.25 5.21
N ARG A 3 6.25 15.89 3.93
CA ARG A 3 5.36 16.59 2.99
C ARG A 3 4.09 15.76 2.81
N ASN A 4 2.92 16.36 2.96
CA ASN A 4 1.65 15.68 2.71
C ASN A 4 1.47 15.50 1.19
N SER A 5 1.23 14.28 0.74
CA SER A 5 0.67 14.01 -0.58
C SER A 5 -0.75 13.46 -0.42
N ARG A 6 -1.52 13.47 -1.52
CA ARG A 6 -2.84 12.80 -1.61
C ARG A 6 -2.80 11.30 -1.28
N TRP A 7 -1.61 10.72 -1.19
CA TRP A 7 -1.40 9.32 -0.86
C TRP A 7 -0.82 9.09 0.54
N GLY A 8 -0.67 10.15 1.33
CA GLY A 8 -0.14 10.09 2.69
C GLY A 8 1.15 10.88 2.88
N VAL A 9 1.77 10.65 4.02
CA VAL A 9 3.04 11.28 4.40
C VAL A 9 4.16 10.78 3.47
N GLN A 10 4.84 11.72 2.79
CA GLN A 10 6.04 11.40 2.01
C GLN A 10 7.23 11.19 2.96
N LEU A 11 7.80 9.99 2.90
CA LEU A 11 8.98 9.60 3.66
C LEU A 11 10.22 9.95 2.84
N THR A 12 10.95 10.96 3.31
CA THR A 12 12.21 11.41 2.70
C THR A 12 13.40 11.26 3.63
N ASP A 13 13.17 11.08 4.94
CA ASP A 13 14.22 11.06 5.95
C ASP A 13 14.92 9.68 5.97
N PRO A 14 16.24 9.60 5.72
CA PRO A 14 16.99 8.34 5.75
C PRO A 14 16.84 7.56 7.06
N ALA A 15 16.72 8.24 8.21
CA ALA A 15 16.53 7.56 9.49
C ALA A 15 15.16 6.88 9.58
N VAL A 16 14.12 7.51 9.03
CA VAL A 16 12.76 6.94 8.95
C VAL A 16 12.71 5.80 7.94
N LEU A 17 13.34 5.96 6.77
CA LEU A 17 13.44 4.90 5.76
C LEU A 17 14.15 3.66 6.31
N LYS A 18 15.28 3.85 7.02
CA LYS A 18 15.99 2.76 7.72
C LYS A 18 15.14 2.13 8.81
N ALA A 19 14.36 2.92 9.54
CA ALA A 19 13.42 2.42 10.52
C ALA A 19 12.28 1.61 9.88
N LEU A 20 11.93 1.78 8.60
CA LEU A 20 10.90 0.99 7.94
C LEU A 20 11.43 -0.18 7.09
N ALA A 21 12.72 -0.21 6.77
CA ALA A 21 13.33 -1.22 5.89
C ALA A 21 13.22 -2.69 6.36
N HIS A 22 12.64 -2.96 7.54
CA HIS A 22 12.46 -4.32 8.04
C HIS A 22 10.99 -4.77 7.86
N PRO A 23 10.73 -5.93 7.22
CA PRO A 23 9.37 -6.39 6.91
C PRO A 23 8.42 -6.43 8.11
N ALA A 24 8.89 -6.91 9.27
CA ALA A 24 8.07 -6.93 10.47
C ALA A 24 7.57 -5.54 10.88
N ARG A 25 8.36 -4.47 10.68
CA ARG A 25 7.95 -3.11 11.05
C ARG A 25 6.93 -2.52 10.08
N LEU A 26 6.99 -2.93 8.81
CA LEU A 26 5.95 -2.62 7.83
C LEU A 26 4.62 -3.25 8.23
N GLN A 27 4.62 -4.56 8.50
CA GLN A 27 3.40 -5.28 8.91
C GLN A 27 2.84 -4.75 10.23
N MET A 28 3.70 -4.42 11.20
CA MET A 28 3.25 -3.82 12.45
C MET A 28 2.63 -2.44 12.24
N LEU A 29 3.20 -1.61 11.36
CA LEU A 29 2.64 -0.30 11.06
C LEU A 29 1.28 -0.43 10.36
N ASP A 30 1.14 -1.37 9.42
CA ASP A 30 -0.13 -1.69 8.73
C ASP A 30 -1.25 -2.06 9.72
N VAL A 31 -0.97 -3.02 10.62
CA VAL A 31 -1.90 -3.40 11.72
C VAL A 31 -2.32 -2.21 12.59
N LEU A 32 -1.39 -1.29 12.84
CA LEU A 32 -1.64 -0.10 13.66
C LEU A 32 -2.35 1.03 12.92
N GLN A 33 -2.33 1.04 11.59
CA GLN A 33 -3.10 1.97 10.77
C GLN A 33 -4.57 1.56 10.70
N ASP A 34 -4.86 0.26 10.80
CA ASP A 34 -6.23 -0.26 10.75
C ASP A 34 -6.96 -0.33 12.09
N SER A 35 -6.23 -0.19 13.21
CA SER A 35 -6.75 -0.33 14.57
C SER A 35 -6.69 0.99 15.36
N GLU A 36 -7.56 1.12 16.38
CA GLU A 36 -7.50 2.24 17.34
C GLU A 36 -6.32 2.12 18.31
N GLY A 37 -5.69 0.95 18.34
CA GLY A 37 -4.42 0.70 19.00
C GLY A 37 -4.25 -0.75 19.45
N ALA A 38 -3.02 -1.25 19.40
CA ALA A 38 -2.68 -2.64 19.67
C ALA A 38 -1.51 -2.78 20.66
N THR A 39 -1.45 -3.90 21.37
CA THR A 39 -0.32 -4.28 22.23
C THR A 39 0.75 -5.01 21.43
N ALA A 40 1.97 -5.10 21.96
CA ALA A 40 3.04 -5.86 21.31
C ALA A 40 2.69 -7.35 21.13
N THR A 41 1.90 -7.92 22.03
CA THR A 41 1.39 -9.30 21.96
C THR A 41 0.40 -9.48 20.81
N GLN A 42 -0.50 -8.51 20.61
CA GLN A 42 -1.43 -8.53 19.49
C GLN A 42 -0.69 -8.39 18.15
N CYS A 43 0.28 -7.48 18.05
CA CYS A 43 1.12 -7.38 16.86
C CYS A 43 1.92 -8.67 16.62
N ALA A 44 2.47 -9.30 17.66
CA ALA A 44 3.20 -10.56 17.57
C ALA A 44 2.38 -11.69 16.93
N ALA A 45 1.09 -11.77 17.26
CA ALA A 45 0.18 -12.76 16.69
C ALA A 45 -0.02 -12.58 15.18
N VAL A 46 0.03 -11.35 14.67
CA VAL A 46 -0.13 -11.06 13.23
C VAL A 46 1.19 -11.26 12.48
N VAL A 47 2.29 -10.76 13.04
CA VAL A 47 3.58 -10.64 12.35
C VAL A 47 4.41 -11.92 12.49
N GLY A 48 3.99 -12.87 13.33
CA GLY A 48 4.68 -14.14 13.54
C GLY A 48 5.99 -14.03 14.33
N LEU A 49 6.11 -13.03 15.20
CA LEU A 49 7.29 -12.79 16.04
C LEU A 49 6.96 -12.93 17.53
N SER A 50 7.97 -12.93 18.40
CA SER A 50 7.75 -12.86 19.85
C SER A 50 7.29 -11.47 20.30
N ALA A 51 6.52 -11.40 21.39
CA ALA A 51 6.10 -10.12 21.98
C ALA A 51 7.28 -9.23 22.39
N SER A 52 8.42 -9.81 22.80
CA SER A 52 9.64 -9.08 23.13
C SER A 52 10.29 -8.46 21.89
N ALA A 53 10.33 -9.19 20.76
CA ALA A 53 10.81 -8.67 19.48
C ALA A 53 9.91 -7.55 18.96
N CYS A 54 8.58 -7.76 18.99
CA CYS A 54 7.61 -6.72 18.63
C CYS A 54 7.75 -5.47 19.52
N SER A 55 7.95 -5.63 20.83
CA SER A 55 8.18 -4.49 21.74
C SER A 55 9.44 -3.69 21.40
N TRP A 56 10.48 -4.34 20.88
CA TRP A 56 11.67 -3.65 20.39
C TRP A 56 11.40 -2.90 19.08
N HIS A 57 10.72 -3.55 18.13
CA HIS A 57 10.33 -2.95 16.85
C HIS A 57 9.40 -1.73 17.02
N LEU A 58 8.42 -1.78 17.92
CA LEU A 58 7.52 -0.65 18.21
C LEU A 58 8.28 0.55 18.76
N ARG A 59 9.29 0.33 19.61
CA ARG A 59 10.16 1.41 20.08
C ARG A 59 10.98 2.04 18.96
N LEU A 60 11.39 1.27 17.95
CA LEU A 60 12.08 1.84 16.78
C LEU A 60 11.14 2.71 15.95
N LEU A 61 9.94 2.20 15.65
CA LEU A 61 8.91 2.94 14.94
C LEU A 61 8.53 4.23 15.69
N HIS A 62 8.47 4.17 17.02
CA HIS A 62 8.17 5.33 17.84
C HIS A 62 9.26 6.40 17.76
N ARG A 63 10.53 6.00 17.86
CA ARG A 63 11.66 6.94 17.67
C ARG A 63 11.68 7.57 16.27
N ALA A 64 11.16 6.86 15.27
CA ALA A 64 11.01 7.38 13.92
C ALA A 64 9.73 8.23 13.73
N GLY A 65 8.91 8.41 14.77
CA GLY A 65 7.68 9.22 14.74
C GLY A 65 6.52 8.57 13.97
N LEU A 66 6.57 7.27 13.73
CA LEU A 66 5.55 6.55 12.94
C LEU A 66 4.44 5.97 13.81
N VAL A 67 4.71 5.75 15.10
CA VAL A 67 3.74 5.25 16.07
C VAL A 67 3.88 6.01 17.38
N GLU A 68 2.79 6.03 18.14
CA GLU A 68 2.70 6.69 19.44
C GLU A 68 1.89 5.84 20.42
N HIS A 69 1.79 6.32 21.66
CA HIS A 69 0.94 5.66 22.66
C HIS A 69 -0.53 5.89 22.34
N ALA A 70 -1.27 4.78 22.34
CA ALA A 70 -2.72 4.81 22.36
C ALA A 70 -3.20 4.90 23.82
N ASP A 71 -4.48 5.21 23.99
CA ASP A 71 -5.10 5.22 25.30
C ASP A 71 -4.96 3.85 25.99
N PRO A 72 -4.70 3.82 27.31
CA PRO A 72 -4.61 2.57 28.06
C PRO A 72 -5.89 1.77 27.87
N GLY A 73 -5.75 0.48 27.55
CA GLY A 73 -6.90 -0.42 27.49
C GLY A 73 -7.43 -0.75 28.89
N ALA A 74 -8.45 -1.60 28.96
CA ALA A 74 -9.01 -2.08 30.23
C ALA A 74 -7.96 -2.72 31.16
N ASP A 75 -6.96 -3.39 30.58
CA ASP A 75 -5.76 -3.85 31.30
C ASP A 75 -4.66 -2.80 31.18
N GLY A 76 -4.65 -1.82 32.11
CA GLY A 76 -3.72 -0.69 32.13
C GLY A 76 -2.24 -1.05 32.34
N ARG A 77 -1.89 -2.35 32.38
CA ARG A 77 -0.52 -2.84 32.49
C ARG A 77 0.19 -2.94 31.15
N GLU A 78 -0.54 -3.19 30.06
CA GLU A 78 0.05 -3.36 28.73
C GLU A 78 0.08 -2.04 27.95
N ARG A 79 1.28 -1.70 27.45
CA ARG A 79 1.48 -0.49 26.64
C ARG A 79 0.87 -0.69 25.26
N ARG A 80 -0.16 0.08 24.95
CA ARG A 80 -0.80 0.12 23.63
C ARG A 80 -0.14 1.17 22.74
N TRP A 81 -0.12 0.86 21.45
CA TRP A 81 0.44 1.68 20.39
C TRP A 81 -0.61 1.95 19.34
N ARG A 82 -0.54 3.10 18.67
CA ARG A 82 -1.33 3.42 17.47
C ARG A 82 -0.43 4.06 16.43
N SER A 83 -0.83 4.02 15.16
CA SER A 83 -0.13 4.77 14.14
C SER A 83 -0.25 6.28 14.38
N SER A 84 0.85 7.02 14.22
CA SER A 84 0.85 8.49 14.20
C SER A 84 0.56 9.04 12.80
N VAL A 85 0.61 8.18 11.76
CA VAL A 85 0.39 8.56 10.37
C VAL A 85 -0.76 7.75 9.76
N PRO A 86 -1.78 8.41 9.16
CA PRO A 86 -2.93 7.69 8.58
C PRO A 86 -2.54 6.90 7.33
N SER A 87 -1.56 7.38 6.57
CA SER A 87 -0.98 6.73 5.40
C SER A 87 0.40 7.32 5.12
N TRP A 88 1.24 6.59 4.38
CA TRP A 88 2.60 7.01 4.04
C TRP A 88 3.06 6.42 2.70
N GLN A 89 4.07 7.03 2.09
CA GLN A 89 4.74 6.53 0.89
C GLN A 89 6.22 6.86 0.89
N VAL A 90 7.05 6.04 0.24
CA VAL A 90 8.44 6.38 -0.04
C VAL A 90 8.47 7.51 -1.08
N SER A 91 9.20 8.58 -0.79
CA SER A 91 9.30 9.73 -1.69
C SER A 91 10.00 9.36 -2.99
N ARG A 92 9.44 9.78 -4.14
CA ARG A 92 10.10 9.67 -5.45
C ARG A 92 11.48 10.31 -5.46
N ASP A 93 11.60 11.52 -4.94
CA ASP A 93 12.88 12.24 -4.83
C ASP A 93 13.97 11.43 -4.11
N ALA A 94 13.60 10.65 -3.08
CA ALA A 94 14.55 9.82 -2.33
C ALA A 94 15.01 8.59 -3.14
N ILE A 95 14.13 8.05 -3.99
CA ILE A 95 14.44 6.95 -4.91
C ILE A 95 15.31 7.45 -6.07
N GLU A 96 14.98 8.62 -6.62
CA GLU A 96 15.72 9.28 -7.69
C GLU A 96 17.14 9.68 -7.25
N ALA A 97 17.30 10.12 -6.02
CA ALA A 97 18.59 10.41 -5.41
C ALA A 97 19.45 9.17 -5.08
N ASP A 98 18.99 7.96 -5.43
CA ASP A 98 19.67 6.67 -5.20
C ASP A 98 20.05 6.40 -3.73
N VAL A 99 19.12 6.70 -2.82
CA VAL A 99 19.29 6.27 -1.43
C VAL A 99 19.03 4.77 -1.35
N VAL A 100 20.05 3.98 -1.01
CA VAL A 100 19.99 2.51 -0.96
C VAL A 100 18.84 2.02 -0.09
N GLU A 101 18.66 2.62 1.09
CA GLU A 101 17.55 2.32 1.98
C GLU A 101 16.18 2.65 1.38
N ALA A 102 16.07 3.70 0.57
CA ALA A 102 14.83 4.06 -0.11
C ALA A 102 14.44 3.00 -1.13
N ARG A 103 15.39 2.54 -1.96
CA ARG A 103 15.15 1.48 -2.96
C ARG A 103 14.80 0.14 -2.31
N ALA A 104 15.55 -0.25 -1.28
CA ALA A 104 15.30 -1.50 -0.57
C ALA A 104 13.92 -1.48 0.11
N LEU A 105 13.55 -0.35 0.72
CA LEU A 105 12.24 -0.16 1.31
C LEU A 105 11.14 -0.18 0.25
N ASP A 106 11.28 0.57 -0.84
CA ASP A 106 10.31 0.63 -1.94
C ASP A 106 10.03 -0.78 -2.53
N MET A 107 11.08 -1.57 -2.75
CA MET A 107 10.96 -2.96 -3.20
C MET A 107 10.23 -3.84 -2.19
N ALA A 108 10.56 -3.72 -0.89
CA ALA A 108 9.92 -4.50 0.16
C ALA A 108 8.44 -4.15 0.31
N VAL A 109 8.11 -2.86 0.29
CA VAL A 109 6.72 -2.36 0.35
C VAL A 109 5.93 -2.82 -0.85
N THR A 110 6.49 -2.66 -2.06
CA THR A 110 5.85 -3.10 -3.29
C THR A 110 5.56 -4.60 -3.24
N ARG A 111 6.50 -5.43 -2.76
CA ARG A 111 6.28 -6.86 -2.59
C ARG A 111 5.14 -7.15 -1.62
N SER A 112 5.14 -6.55 -0.44
CA SER A 112 4.07 -6.77 0.55
C SER A 112 2.69 -6.32 0.04
N LEU A 113 2.62 -5.21 -0.71
CA LEU A 113 1.38 -4.76 -1.35
C LEU A 113 0.88 -5.73 -2.43
N LEU A 114 1.80 -6.37 -3.16
CA LEU A 114 1.45 -7.42 -4.13
C LEU A 114 0.89 -8.65 -3.41
N GLU A 115 1.62 -9.18 -2.44
CA GLU A 115 1.22 -10.37 -1.67
C GLU A 115 -0.15 -10.18 -0.98
N ALA A 116 -0.35 -9.05 -0.29
CA ALA A 116 -1.62 -8.74 0.37
C ALA A 116 -2.77 -8.61 -0.65
N SER A 117 -2.51 -8.02 -1.81
CA SER A 117 -3.51 -7.89 -2.86
C SER A 117 -3.89 -9.21 -3.49
N ASP A 118 -2.92 -10.08 -3.73
CA ASP A 118 -3.19 -11.40 -4.31
C ASP A 118 -3.99 -12.24 -3.32
N ALA A 119 -3.62 -12.23 -2.03
CA ALA A 119 -4.36 -12.91 -0.97
C ALA A 119 -5.81 -12.39 -0.82
N ALA A 120 -6.03 -11.08 -0.93
CA ALA A 120 -7.38 -10.49 -0.87
C ALA A 120 -8.25 -10.93 -2.06
N VAL A 121 -7.68 -10.98 -3.27
CA VAL A 121 -8.38 -11.45 -4.47
C VAL A 121 -8.68 -12.95 -4.36
N GLU A 122 -7.74 -13.76 -3.91
CA GLU A 122 -7.95 -15.20 -3.68
C GLU A 122 -9.07 -15.43 -2.65
N THR A 123 -9.03 -14.74 -1.51
CA THR A 123 -10.06 -14.85 -0.46
C THR A 123 -11.45 -14.56 -1.01
N PHE A 124 -11.60 -13.44 -1.74
CA PHE A 124 -12.89 -13.05 -2.32
C PHE A 124 -13.39 -14.05 -3.39
N THR A 125 -12.49 -14.52 -4.27
CA THR A 125 -12.85 -15.45 -5.34
C THR A 125 -13.22 -16.83 -4.80
N THR A 126 -12.52 -17.31 -3.75
CA THR A 126 -12.88 -18.54 -3.03
C THR A 126 -14.25 -18.43 -2.36
N ALA A 127 -14.52 -17.36 -1.60
CA ALA A 127 -15.82 -17.13 -0.97
C ALA A 127 -16.96 -17.04 -2.01
N SER A 128 -16.69 -16.37 -3.13
CA SER A 128 -17.63 -16.26 -4.26
C SER A 128 -17.94 -17.61 -4.91
N ALA A 129 -16.95 -18.50 -5.04
CA ALA A 129 -17.11 -19.83 -5.61
C ALA A 129 -17.85 -20.78 -4.66
N GLN A 130 -17.68 -20.61 -3.34
CA GLN A 130 -18.32 -21.42 -2.31
C GLN A 130 -19.78 -20.99 -2.01
N GLY A 131 -20.19 -19.81 -2.50
CA GLY A 131 -21.54 -19.28 -2.28
C GLY A 131 -21.68 -18.44 -1.00
N ASP A 132 -20.57 -18.15 -0.32
CA ASP A 132 -20.52 -17.36 0.91
C ASP A 132 -20.63 -15.85 0.64
N GLU A 133 -20.46 -15.43 -0.62
CA GLU A 133 -20.63 -14.03 -1.05
C GLU A 133 -21.95 -13.79 -1.79
N THR A 134 -22.56 -12.65 -1.48
CA THR A 134 -23.84 -12.21 -2.06
C THR A 134 -23.72 -11.85 -3.55
N LEU A 135 -24.83 -11.98 -4.29
CA LEU A 135 -24.87 -11.60 -5.71
C LEU A 135 -24.59 -10.10 -5.94
N GLN A 136 -24.96 -9.22 -4.99
CA GLN A 136 -24.69 -7.79 -5.07
C GLN A 136 -23.18 -7.53 -5.10
N TRP A 137 -22.43 -8.09 -4.15
CA TRP A 137 -20.98 -7.91 -4.07
C TRP A 137 -20.23 -8.62 -5.19
N ARG A 138 -20.69 -9.81 -5.61
CA ARG A 138 -20.15 -10.50 -6.79
C ARG A 138 -20.26 -9.70 -8.09
N ARG A 139 -21.34 -8.93 -8.26
CA ARG A 139 -21.55 -8.06 -9.44
C ARG A 139 -20.76 -6.76 -9.35
N ALA A 140 -20.55 -6.24 -8.14
CA ALA A 140 -19.82 -4.99 -7.92
C ALA A 140 -18.30 -5.17 -7.99
N ALA A 141 -17.79 -6.33 -7.57
CA ALA A 141 -16.36 -6.63 -7.58
C ALA A 141 -15.81 -6.74 -9.00
N LEU A 142 -14.58 -6.27 -9.19
CA LEU A 142 -13.87 -6.29 -10.47
C LEU A 142 -12.49 -6.90 -10.29
N VAL A 143 -12.20 -7.95 -11.06
CA VAL A 143 -10.84 -8.47 -11.26
C VAL A 143 -10.52 -8.33 -12.74
N SER A 144 -9.73 -7.33 -13.09
CA SER A 144 -9.42 -7.00 -14.49
C SER A 144 -7.97 -6.61 -14.68
N ASN A 145 -7.36 -7.08 -15.76
CA ASN A 145 -6.08 -6.61 -16.27
C ASN A 145 -6.29 -5.98 -17.66
N SER A 146 -5.59 -4.89 -17.95
CA SER A 146 -5.64 -4.22 -19.25
C SER A 146 -4.24 -3.79 -19.67
N THR A 147 -3.97 -3.79 -20.98
CA THR A 147 -2.70 -3.28 -21.53
C THR A 147 -2.97 -1.92 -22.17
N LEU A 148 -2.32 -0.89 -21.65
CA LEU A 148 -2.43 0.48 -22.15
C LEU A 148 -1.15 0.86 -22.89
N TRP A 149 -1.29 1.68 -23.94
CA TRP A 149 -0.18 2.22 -24.72
C TRP A 149 -0.07 3.69 -24.37
N LEU A 150 0.86 4.01 -23.46
CA LEU A 150 1.00 5.33 -22.87
C LEU A 150 2.47 5.78 -22.90
N THR A 151 2.67 7.07 -23.07
CA THR A 151 3.91 7.77 -22.72
C THR A 151 4.04 7.90 -21.20
N ALA A 152 5.21 8.35 -20.73
CA ALA A 152 5.42 8.61 -19.30
C ALA A 152 4.52 9.75 -18.78
N GLU A 153 4.30 10.79 -19.58
CA GLU A 153 3.41 11.91 -19.24
C GLU A 153 1.95 11.45 -19.13
N GLU A 154 1.47 10.66 -20.09
CA GLU A 154 0.12 10.08 -20.04
C GLU A 154 -0.04 9.11 -18.88
N LEU A 155 1.00 8.34 -18.54
CA LEU A 155 0.99 7.47 -17.36
C LEU A 155 0.85 8.27 -16.07
N LEU A 156 1.59 9.38 -15.93
CA LEU A 156 1.46 10.29 -14.78
C LEU A 156 0.03 10.84 -14.67
N ASP A 157 -0.52 11.36 -15.78
CA ASP A 157 -1.88 11.89 -15.85
C ASP A 157 -2.93 10.83 -15.46
N VAL A 158 -2.82 9.59 -15.95
CA VAL A 158 -3.73 8.50 -15.57
C VAL A 158 -3.64 8.19 -14.08
N THR A 159 -2.42 8.08 -13.53
CA THR A 159 -2.25 7.79 -12.08
C THR A 159 -2.81 8.90 -11.20
N GLU A 160 -2.74 10.15 -11.65
CA GLU A 160 -3.31 11.32 -10.99
C GLU A 160 -4.83 11.27 -10.96
N LYS A 161 -5.46 11.12 -12.12
CA LYS A 161 -6.93 11.05 -12.25
C LYS A 161 -7.52 9.88 -11.47
N VAL A 162 -6.86 8.73 -11.47
CA VAL A 162 -7.25 7.57 -10.65
C VAL A 162 -7.19 7.91 -9.16
N GLY A 163 -6.14 8.61 -8.71
CA GLY A 163 -6.03 9.07 -7.33
C GLY A 163 -7.19 9.98 -6.93
N GLU A 164 -7.51 10.96 -7.77
CA GLU A 164 -8.63 11.89 -7.57
C GLU A 164 -9.98 11.18 -7.51
N LEU A 165 -10.20 10.19 -8.39
CA LEU A 165 -11.41 9.40 -8.42
C LEU A 165 -11.63 8.62 -7.10
N LEU A 166 -10.55 8.08 -6.53
CA LEU A 166 -10.62 7.26 -5.32
C LEU A 166 -10.64 8.07 -4.02
N GLU A 167 -10.17 9.31 -4.05
CA GLU A 167 -10.00 10.16 -2.86
C GLU A 167 -11.23 10.24 -1.95
N PRO A 168 -12.47 10.46 -2.46
CA PRO A 168 -13.66 10.55 -1.61
C PRO A 168 -14.01 9.26 -0.84
N TYR A 169 -13.49 8.12 -1.28
CA TYR A 169 -13.80 6.80 -0.69
C TYR A 169 -12.73 6.33 0.30
N ARG A 170 -11.59 7.01 0.38
CA ARG A 170 -10.49 6.64 1.28
C ARG A 170 -10.87 6.83 2.73
N ARG A 171 -10.46 5.89 3.58
CA ARG A 171 -10.66 5.98 5.04
C ARG A 171 -10.09 7.27 5.64
N SER A 172 -8.97 7.78 5.12
CA SER A 172 -8.36 9.04 5.55
C SER A 172 -9.23 10.28 5.30
N SER A 173 -10.12 10.21 4.32
CA SER A 173 -10.85 11.36 3.77
C SER A 173 -12.36 11.22 3.99
N ARG A 174 -12.83 9.99 4.21
CA ARG A 174 -14.22 9.63 4.43
C ARG A 174 -14.58 9.68 5.91
N THR A 175 -15.14 10.81 6.35
CA THR A 175 -15.51 11.07 7.76
C THR A 175 -16.72 10.27 8.23
N SER A 176 -17.56 9.80 7.30
CA SER A 176 -18.69 8.91 7.58
C SER A 176 -18.96 7.98 6.40
N ALA A 177 -19.15 6.69 6.66
CA ALA A 177 -19.57 5.71 5.67
C ALA A 177 -20.96 5.16 6.03
N PRO A 178 -21.79 4.79 5.04
CA PRO A 178 -23.04 4.06 5.27
C PRO A 178 -22.81 2.76 6.07
N GLU A 179 -23.81 2.29 6.79
CA GLU A 179 -23.72 1.09 7.64
C GLU A 179 -23.40 -0.19 6.86
N ASP A 180 -23.81 -0.27 5.59
CA ASP A 180 -23.55 -1.40 4.71
C ASP A 180 -22.20 -1.32 3.97
N ALA A 181 -21.41 -0.26 4.21
CA ALA A 181 -20.10 -0.11 3.60
C ALA A 181 -19.14 -1.18 4.14
N ARG A 182 -18.54 -1.94 3.22
CA ARG A 182 -17.49 -2.92 3.54
C ARG A 182 -16.10 -2.39 3.18
N ILE A 183 -15.11 -2.77 3.99
CA ILE A 183 -13.70 -2.60 3.61
C ILE A 183 -13.49 -3.34 2.29
N THR A 184 -13.09 -2.61 1.27
CA THR A 184 -12.89 -3.12 -0.09
C THR A 184 -11.42 -2.98 -0.43
N HIS A 185 -10.76 -4.10 -0.73
CA HIS A 185 -9.39 -4.08 -1.23
C HIS A 185 -9.36 -3.47 -2.63
N ALA A 186 -8.54 -2.44 -2.83
CA ALA A 186 -8.35 -1.80 -4.12
C ALA A 186 -6.85 -1.71 -4.44
N ALA A 187 -6.45 -2.30 -5.56
CA ALA A 187 -5.08 -2.22 -6.06
C ALA A 187 -5.09 -1.90 -7.56
N LEU A 188 -4.37 -0.85 -7.95
CA LEU A 188 -4.21 -0.44 -9.34
C LEU A 188 -2.73 -0.38 -9.66
N ARG A 189 -2.34 -1.02 -10.77
CA ARG A 189 -0.94 -1.17 -11.17
C ARG A 189 -0.79 -0.72 -12.61
N PHE A 190 -0.11 0.40 -12.81
CA PHE A 190 0.27 0.88 -14.13
C PHE A 190 1.79 0.81 -14.21
N VAL A 191 2.30 -0.33 -14.64
CA VAL A 191 3.75 -0.59 -14.76
C VAL A 191 4.11 -0.79 -16.23
N PRO A 192 5.14 -0.11 -16.75
CA PRO A 192 5.68 -0.43 -18.06
C PRO A 192 6.13 -1.89 -18.10
N GLN A 193 5.67 -2.64 -19.10
CA GLN A 193 6.14 -3.99 -19.37
C GLN A 193 6.98 -3.99 -20.64
N ARG A 194 8.05 -4.79 -20.65
CA ARG A 194 8.73 -5.10 -21.92
C ARG A 194 7.74 -5.83 -22.82
N ALA A 195 7.80 -5.57 -24.12
CA ALA A 195 7.01 -6.33 -25.07
C ALA A 195 7.37 -7.82 -24.89
N ARG A 196 6.36 -8.65 -24.65
CA ARG A 196 6.56 -10.11 -24.48
C ARG A 196 6.94 -10.79 -25.79
N LEU A 197 6.77 -10.09 -26.91
CA LEU A 197 7.09 -10.51 -28.27
C LEU A 197 7.85 -9.38 -28.98
N ASP A 198 9.14 -9.22 -28.70
CA ASP A 198 10.01 -8.42 -29.57
C ASP A 198 10.34 -9.26 -30.81
N GLY A 199 9.49 -9.14 -31.83
CA GLY A 199 9.70 -9.77 -33.14
C GLY A 199 9.12 -9.00 -34.33
N THR A 200 8.26 -8.01 -34.13
CA THR A 200 7.64 -7.26 -35.24
C THR A 200 7.18 -5.86 -34.81
N ARG A 201 8.13 -4.99 -34.47
CA ARG A 201 7.94 -3.57 -34.79
C ARG A 201 8.79 -3.25 -36.00
N ALA A 202 8.28 -3.66 -37.17
CA ALA A 202 8.67 -3.03 -38.41
C ALA A 202 8.37 -1.54 -38.25
N HIS A 203 9.44 -0.76 -38.16
CA HIS A 203 9.41 0.68 -38.31
C HIS A 203 8.93 0.95 -39.75
N ARG A 204 7.61 1.08 -39.95
CA ARG A 204 7.09 1.64 -41.18
C ARG A 204 7.21 3.15 -41.05
N THR A 205 8.31 3.69 -41.57
CA THR A 205 8.34 5.09 -41.97
C THR A 205 7.30 5.31 -43.09
N PRO A 206 6.53 6.40 -43.04
CA PRO A 206 5.61 6.74 -44.11
C PRO A 206 6.40 7.38 -45.27
N ASP A 207 6.97 6.58 -46.17
CA ASP A 207 7.43 7.12 -47.46
C ASP A 207 7.43 6.16 -48.67
N ASP A 208 6.75 5.00 -48.59
CA ASP A 208 6.57 4.11 -49.76
C ASP A 208 5.17 4.23 -50.37
N GLN A 209 4.78 5.47 -50.70
CA GLN A 209 3.74 5.73 -51.71
C GLN A 209 4.31 6.67 -52.77
N ARG A 210 5.19 6.13 -53.64
CA ARG A 210 5.43 6.60 -55.03
C ARG A 210 6.48 5.72 -55.71
N ALA A 211 6.03 4.66 -56.36
CA ALA A 211 6.59 4.13 -57.62
C ALA A 211 5.57 3.17 -58.24
#